data_AF-A0A3E0WY82-F1
#
_entry.id   AF-A0A3E0WY82-F1
#
_cell.length_a   1.000
_cell.length_b   1.000
_cell.length_c   1.000
_cell.angle_alpha   90.00
_cell.angle_beta   90.00
_cell.angle_gamma   90.00
#
_symmetry.space_group_name_H-M   'P 1'
#
loop_
_entity.id
_entity.type
_entity.pdbx_description
1 polymer ?
#
loop_
_entity_poly.entity_id
_entity_poly.type
_entity_poly.pdbx_seq_one_letter_code
_entity_poly.pdbx_strand_id
1 'polypeptide(L)'
;EHVTSPDHLPFTLRDYLELVDWSGRALRPDKRGAIAATQPPILQRLGLNAEAYVETLRCQRFGRAIGTPQALQQLARHLRQTYIRGIGLARWLFAPLAPT
;
A
#
# COMPACT_ATOMS: atom_id res chain seq x y z
N GLU A 1 -14.19 -7.45 -15.99
CA GLU A 1 -14.71 -6.06 -16.05
C GLU A 1 -14.61 -5.46 -14.65
N HIS A 2 -14.00 -4.28 -14.51
CA HIS A 2 -13.89 -3.59 -13.22
C HIS A 2 -15.11 -2.69 -13.03
N VAL A 3 -16.05 -3.10 -12.18
CA VAL A 3 -17.20 -2.27 -11.80
C VAL A 3 -16.80 -1.43 -10.59
N THR A 4 -16.58 -0.14 -10.79
CA THR A 4 -16.39 0.83 -9.71
C THR A 4 -17.75 1.29 -9.18
N SER A 5 -18.39 0.44 -8.39
CA SER A 5 -19.47 0.86 -7.48
C SER A 5 -18.86 1.27 -6.14
N PRO A 6 -19.40 2.27 -5.41
CA PRO A 6 -18.94 2.58 -4.06
C PRO A 6 -18.99 1.37 -3.10
N ASP A 7 -19.79 0.36 -3.41
CA ASP A 7 -19.94 -0.87 -2.61
C ASP A 7 -18.92 -1.97 -2.97
N HIS A 8 -18.03 -1.72 -3.94
CA HIS A 8 -17.08 -2.72 -4.44
C HIS A 8 -15.63 -2.22 -4.39
N LEU A 9 -14.71 -3.13 -4.10
CA LEU A 9 -13.28 -2.83 -4.12
C LEU A 9 -12.82 -2.55 -5.57
N PRO A 10 -11.89 -1.60 -5.79
CA PRO A 10 -11.44 -1.20 -7.12
C PRO A 10 -10.46 -2.22 -7.76
N PHE A 11 -10.57 -3.50 -7.41
CA PHE A 11 -9.72 -4.58 -7.88
C PHE A 11 -10.41 -5.93 -7.78
N THR A 12 -9.96 -6.89 -8.59
CA THR A 12 -10.51 -8.25 -8.61
C THR A 12 -9.83 -9.14 -7.58
N LEU A 13 -10.42 -10.32 -7.31
CA LEU A 13 -9.77 -11.36 -6.50
C LEU A 13 -8.41 -11.77 -7.09
N ARG A 14 -8.31 -11.85 -8.42
CA ARG A 14 -7.05 -12.16 -9.12
C ARG A 14 -5.98 -11.11 -8.82
N ASP A 15 -6.32 -9.82 -8.93
CA ASP A 15 -5.40 -8.72 -8.63
C ASP A 15 -4.88 -8.81 -7.18
N TYR A 16 -5.75 -9.20 -6.24
CA TYR A 16 -5.37 -9.40 -4.83
C TYR A 16 -4.43 -10.59 -4.63
N LEU A 17 -4.72 -11.75 -5.24
CA LEU A 17 -3.86 -12.94 -5.12
C LEU A 17 -2.47 -12.69 -5.73
N GLU A 18 -2.40 -11.96 -6.84
CA GLU A 18 -1.15 -11.54 -7.46
C GLU A 18 -0.34 -10.62 -6.52
N LEU A 19 -1.00 -9.66 -5.88
CA LEU A 19 -0.36 -8.79 -4.88
C LEU A 19 0.21 -9.62 -3.72
N VAL A 20 -0.54 -10.59 -3.21
CA VAL A 20 -0.11 -11.43 -2.07
C VAL A 20 1.10 -12.29 -2.43
N ASP A 21 1.08 -12.97 -3.59
CA ASP A 21 2.23 -13.77 -4.06
C ASP A 21 3.47 -12.88 -4.25
N TRP A 22 3.30 -11.74 -4.94
CA TRP A 22 4.39 -10.79 -5.15
C TRP A 22 4.96 -10.26 -3.83
N SER A 23 4.12 -9.93 -2.85
CA SER A 23 4.53 -9.43 -1.53
C SER A 23 5.41 -10.43 -0.78
N GLY A 24 5.04 -11.72 -0.82
CA GLY A 24 5.81 -12.80 -0.20
C GLY A 24 7.22 -12.94 -0.79
N ARG A 25 7.35 -12.81 -2.11
CA ARG A 25 8.64 -12.82 -2.82
C ARG A 25 9.45 -11.56 -2.52
N ALA A 26 8.81 -10.39 -2.50
CA ALA A 26 9.48 -9.11 -2.27
C ALA A 26 10.07 -8.97 -0.86
N LEU A 27 9.46 -9.59 0.16
CA LEU A 27 9.97 -9.55 1.53
C LEU A 27 11.22 -10.42 1.78
N ARG A 28 11.44 -11.45 0.96
CA ARG A 28 12.52 -12.44 1.11
C ARG A 28 13.48 -12.44 -0.09
N PRO A 29 14.36 -11.43 -0.21
CA PRO A 29 15.33 -11.36 -1.30
C PRO A 29 16.41 -12.46 -1.21
N ASP A 30 16.47 -13.19 -0.10
CA ASP A 30 17.43 -14.25 0.20
C ASP A 30 17.01 -15.65 -0.29
N LYS A 31 15.79 -15.81 -0.82
CA LYS A 31 15.27 -17.10 -1.31
C LYS A 31 15.32 -17.23 -2.83
N ARG A 32 15.49 -18.46 -3.36
CA ARG A 32 15.29 -18.76 -4.78
C ARG A 32 13.89 -18.29 -5.20
N GLY A 33 13.82 -17.38 -6.18
CA GLY A 33 12.60 -16.63 -6.52
C GLY A 33 12.61 -15.16 -6.07
N ALA A 34 13.72 -14.68 -5.48
CA ALA A 34 13.98 -13.28 -5.21
C ALA A 34 13.93 -12.45 -6.50
N ILE A 35 12.94 -11.56 -6.53
CA ILE A 35 12.59 -10.50 -7.48
C ILE A 35 13.21 -10.60 -8.90
N ALA A 36 12.42 -11.16 -9.82
CA ALA A 36 12.40 -10.84 -11.25
C ALA A 36 10.95 -10.81 -11.78
N ALA A 37 9.98 -10.40 -10.94
CA ALA A 37 8.58 -10.26 -11.33
C ALA A 37 8.23 -8.76 -11.41
N THR A 38 7.64 -8.37 -12.54
CA THR A 38 7.07 -7.04 -12.75
C THR A 38 6.14 -6.68 -11.59
N GLN A 39 6.21 -5.43 -11.14
CA GLN A 39 5.32 -4.92 -10.09
C GLN A 39 3.85 -5.16 -10.47
N PRO A 40 3.01 -5.69 -9.56
CA PRO A 40 1.61 -5.95 -9.88
C PRO A 40 0.87 -4.62 -10.14
N PRO A 41 0.07 -4.50 -11.22
CA PRO A 41 -0.60 -3.25 -11.60
C PRO A 41 -1.52 -2.67 -10.52
N ILE A 42 -2.01 -3.51 -9.60
CA ILE A 42 -2.85 -3.09 -8.48
C ILE A 42 -2.16 -2.06 -7.57
N LEU A 43 -0.83 -2.08 -7.43
CA LEU A 43 -0.12 -1.09 -6.62
C LEU A 43 -0.23 0.30 -7.24
N GLN A 44 -0.07 0.42 -8.57
CA GLN A 44 -0.25 1.69 -9.27
C GLN A 44 -1.71 2.16 -9.22
N ARG A 45 -2.67 1.23 -9.39
CA ARG A 45 -4.10 1.54 -9.30
C ARG A 45 -4.50 2.08 -7.92
N LEU A 46 -3.88 1.58 -6.87
CA LEU A 46 -4.08 2.06 -5.49
C LEU A 46 -3.23 3.29 -5.15
N GLY A 47 -2.40 3.78 -6.06
CA GLY A 47 -1.51 4.93 -5.83
C GLY A 47 -0.39 4.63 -4.82
N LEU A 48 0.07 3.38 -4.76
CA LEU A 48 1.08 2.91 -3.82
C LEU A 48 2.45 2.84 -4.50
N ASN A 49 3.45 3.44 -3.87
CA ASN A 49 4.84 3.20 -4.19
C ASN A 49 5.24 1.77 -3.76
N ALA A 50 5.79 0.97 -4.66
CA ALA A 50 6.12 -0.44 -4.40
C ALA A 50 7.20 -0.63 -3.34
N GLU A 51 8.27 0.17 -3.37
CA GLU A 51 9.35 0.08 -2.39
C GLU A 51 8.83 0.42 -1.00
N ALA A 52 8.10 1.53 -0.88
CA ALA A 52 7.46 1.95 0.35
C ALA A 52 6.43 0.92 0.86
N TYR A 53 5.72 0.25 -0.04
CA TYR A 53 4.79 -0.82 0.29
C TYR A 53 5.51 -2.04 0.89
N VAL A 54 6.60 -2.50 0.28
CA VAL A 54 7.39 -3.64 0.82
C VAL A 54 7.97 -3.29 2.18
N GLU A 55 8.48 -2.08 2.35
CA GLU A 55 9.01 -1.61 3.63
C GLU A 55 7.91 -1.48 4.70
N THR A 56 6.70 -1.06 4.27
CA THR A 56 5.51 -1.05 5.13
C THR A 56 5.19 -2.45 5.66
N LEU A 57 5.23 -3.47 4.79
CA LEU A 57 4.99 -4.86 5.17
C LEU A 57 6.06 -5.39 6.14
N ARG A 58 7.33 -4.99 5.97
CA ARG A 58 8.45 -5.45 6.80
C ARG A 58 8.37 -4.92 8.24
N CYS A 59 8.08 -3.63 8.38
CA CYS A 59 8.27 -2.95 9.66
C CYS A 59 6.96 -2.66 10.42
N GLN A 60 5.78 -2.91 9.82
CA GLN A 60 4.46 -2.73 10.44
C GLN A 60 4.36 -1.42 11.26
N ARG A 61 4.91 -0.32 10.73
CA ARG A 61 5.11 0.93 11.50
C ARG A 61 3.84 1.76 11.65
N PHE A 62 2.77 1.37 10.97
CA PHE A 62 1.44 1.91 11.18
C PHE A 62 0.87 1.38 12.49
N GLY A 63 0.37 2.28 13.34
CA GLY A 63 -0.14 1.87 14.66
C GLY A 63 -1.55 1.30 14.60
N ARG A 64 -2.44 1.98 13.88
CA ARG A 64 -3.88 1.68 13.89
C ARG A 64 -4.53 1.72 12.52
N ALA A 65 -4.02 2.55 11.62
CA ALA A 65 -4.58 2.75 10.30
C ALA A 65 -3.47 2.97 9.29
N ILE A 66 -3.73 2.54 8.05
CA ILE A 66 -2.94 2.83 6.86
C ILE A 66 -3.85 3.64 5.93
N GLY A 67 -3.31 4.70 5.33
CA GLY A 67 -4.06 5.53 4.41
C GLY A 67 -3.25 6.73 3.96
N THR A 68 -3.83 7.52 3.06
CA THR A 68 -3.21 8.77 2.62
C THR A 68 -2.97 9.70 3.82
N PRO A 69 -1.97 10.61 3.75
CA PRO A 69 -1.75 11.59 4.81
C PRO A 69 -3.02 12.36 5.20
N GLN A 70 -3.85 12.70 4.21
CA GLN A 70 -5.13 13.38 4.38
C GLN A 70 -6.13 12.51 5.14
N ALA A 71 -6.28 11.24 4.76
CA ALA A 71 -7.18 10.30 5.45
C ALA A 71 -6.73 10.07 6.91
N LEU A 72 -5.42 9.93 7.16
CA LEU A 72 -4.89 9.79 8.52
C LEU A 72 -5.11 11.07 9.36
N GLN A 73 -4.99 12.25 8.78
CA GLN A 73 -5.31 13.51 9.47
C GLN A 73 -6.80 13.63 9.78
N GLN A 74 -7.68 13.25 8.86
CA GLN A 74 -9.13 13.21 9.09
C GLN A 74 -9.49 12.24 10.21
N LEU A 75 -8.87 11.05 10.21
CA LEU A 75 -9.04 10.07 11.28
C LEU A 75 -8.56 10.62 12.63
N ALA A 76 -7.40 11.26 12.69
CA ALA A 76 -6.89 11.88 13.92
C ALA A 76 -7.88 12.92 14.48
N ARG A 77 -8.45 13.77 13.62
CA ARG A 77 -9.49 14.75 14.00
C ARG A 77 -10.74 14.08 14.53
N HIS A 78 -11.25 13.06 13.84
CA HIS A 78 -12.45 12.32 14.27
C HIS A 78 -12.26 11.67 15.65
N LEU A 79 -11.04 11.23 15.95
CA LEU A 79 -10.68 10.63 17.22
C LEU A 79 -10.29 11.63 18.31
N ARG A 80 -10.31 12.94 18.00
CA ARG A 80 -9.81 14.00 18.87
C ARG A 80 -8.36 13.77 19.33
N GLN A 81 -7.53 13.26 18.43
CA GLN A 81 -6.11 13.05 18.63
C GLN A 81 -5.29 14.09 17.87
N THR A 82 -4.19 14.55 18.48
CA THR A 82 -3.25 15.49 17.87
C THR A 82 -2.16 14.80 17.06
N TYR A 83 -2.02 13.48 17.22
CA TYR A 83 -0.98 12.68 16.59
C TYR A 83 -1.53 11.32 16.15
N ILE A 84 -1.09 10.86 14.97
CA ILE A 84 -1.32 9.50 14.48
C ILE A 84 0.00 8.90 13.98
N ARG A 85 0.32 7.70 14.47
CA ARG A 85 1.56 7.01 14.13
C ARG A 85 1.55 6.57 12.65
N GLY A 86 2.65 6.81 11.95
CA GLY A 86 2.84 6.36 10.56
C GLY A 86 2.65 7.45 9.50
N ILE A 87 2.41 8.71 9.87
CA ILE A 87 2.19 9.80 8.89
C ILE A 87 3.38 10.03 7.94
N GLY A 88 4.62 9.86 8.41
CA GLY A 88 5.81 9.93 7.56
C GLY A 88 5.87 8.79 6.55
N LEU A 89 5.54 7.56 6.98
CA LEU A 89 5.46 6.39 6.11
C LEU A 89 4.32 6.53 5.09
N ALA A 90 3.17 7.08 5.49
CA ALA A 90 2.07 7.38 4.57
C ALA A 90 2.47 8.36 3.47
N ARG A 91 3.25 9.40 3.79
CA ARG A 91 3.74 10.35 2.78
C ARG A 91 4.62 9.69 1.73
N TRP A 92 5.44 8.73 2.14
CA TRP A 92 6.30 7.98 1.21
C TRP A 92 5.51 6.92 0.43
N LEU A 93 4.62 6.20 1.11
CA LEU A 93 3.77 5.16 0.51
C LEU A 93 2.83 5.71 -0.57
N PHE A 94 2.26 6.89 -0.34
CA PHE A 94 1.35 7.59 -1.26
C PHE A 94 2.03 8.78 -1.94
N ALA A 95 3.36 8.78 -2.05
CA ALA A 95 4.06 9.81 -2.81
C ALA A 95 3.62 9.76 -4.29
N PRO A 96 3.53 10.90 -4.99
CA PRO A 96 3.24 10.91 -6.41
C PRO A 96 4.27 10.02 -7.13
N LEU A 97 3.78 9.00 -7.85
CA LEU A 97 4.64 8.22 -8.72
C LEU A 97 5.25 9.21 -9.72
N ALA A 98 6.59 9.27 -9.81
CA ALA A 98 7.25 10.19 -10.74
C ALA A 98 6.68 9.99 -12.15
N PRO A 99 6.43 11.07 -12.92
CA PRO A 99 6.03 10.91 -14.31
C PRO A 99 7.16 10.15 -15.03
N THR A 100 6.81 9.01 -15.60
CA THR A 100 7.70 8.22 -16.47
C THR A 100 7.79 8.86 -17.83
#